data_AF-A0AAW1M4T3-F1
#
_entry.id   AF-A0AAW1M4T3-F1
#
_cell.length_a   1.000
_cell.length_b   1.000
_cell.length_c   1.000
_cell.angle_alpha   90.00
_cell.angle_beta   90.00
_cell.angle_gamma   90.00
#
_symmetry.space_group_name_H-M   'P 1'
#
loop_
_entity.id
_entity.type
_entity.pdbx_description
1 polymer ?
#
loop_
_entity_poly.entity_id
_entity_poly.type
_entity_poly.pdbx_seq_one_letter_code
_entity_poly.pdbx_strand_id
1 'polypeptide(L)'
;MEQTFEEPTRVTKASYTLIDNIFITTTADYATKIVPTAPSDHLRQVKAFDASSGNSNTSHQYKYYQERRLFTDKNLQLMEQELSTTDWSLCLESSDINVSYNYHHHRVMDVFSPRRGSQ
;
A
#
# COMPACT_ATOMS: atom_id res chain seq x y z
N MET A 1 -0.69 -20.10 -11.77
CA MET A 1 -0.81 -18.97 -10.84
C MET A 1 -1.83 -19.38 -9.81
N GLU A 2 -1.42 -19.51 -8.56
CA GLU A 2 -2.26 -20.07 -7.49
C GLU A 2 -2.63 -18.95 -6.51
N GLN A 3 -3.90 -18.91 -6.12
CA GLN A 3 -4.35 -18.04 -5.06
C GLN A 3 -3.85 -18.60 -3.74
N THR A 4 -3.25 -17.74 -2.93
CA THR A 4 -2.47 -18.22 -1.79
C THR A 4 -3.18 -18.30 -0.45
N PHE A 5 -4.37 -17.73 -0.35
CA PHE A 5 -5.16 -17.72 0.87
C PHE A 5 -6.58 -18.17 0.52
N GLU A 6 -7.13 -19.04 1.36
CA GLU A 6 -8.50 -19.56 1.24
C GLU A 6 -9.44 -18.99 2.33
N GLU A 7 -8.86 -18.37 3.36
CA GLU A 7 -9.57 -17.75 4.47
C GLU A 7 -9.95 -16.29 4.14
N PRO A 8 -11.07 -15.77 4.68
CA PRO A 8 -11.46 -14.37 4.50
C PRO A 8 -10.34 -13.40 4.90
N THR A 9 -10.15 -12.36 4.10
CA THR A 9 -9.12 -11.33 4.34
C THR A 9 -9.73 -10.03 4.84
N ARG A 10 -11.06 -9.93 4.80
CA ARG A 10 -11.82 -8.84 5.39
C ARG A 10 -12.99 -9.40 6.18
N VAL A 11 -13.14 -8.88 7.40
CA VAL A 11 -14.20 -9.25 8.33
C VAL A 11 -14.89 -7.98 8.79
N THR A 12 -16.15 -7.82 8.39
CA THR A 12 -17.02 -6.75 8.86
C THR A 12 -18.07 -7.31 9.82
N LYS A 13 -18.91 -6.44 10.39
CA LYS A 13 -20.08 -6.88 11.16
C LYS A 13 -21.09 -7.67 10.32
N ALA A 14 -21.09 -7.49 8.99
CA ALA A 14 -22.12 -8.02 8.10
C ALA A 14 -21.63 -9.15 7.19
N SER A 15 -20.31 -9.28 6.97
CA SER A 15 -19.77 -10.18 5.97
C SER A 15 -18.32 -10.60 6.23
N TYR A 16 -17.98 -11.78 5.68
CA TYR A 16 -16.63 -12.32 5.62
C TYR A 16 -16.28 -12.47 4.15
N THR A 17 -15.25 -11.76 3.68
CA THR A 17 -14.91 -11.72 2.25
C THR A 17 -13.41 -11.93 2.03
N LEU A 18 -13.08 -12.66 0.97
CA LEU A 18 -11.72 -12.90 0.49
C LEU A 18 -11.47 -12.00 -0.72
N ILE A 19 -10.91 -10.81 -0.48
CA ILE A 19 -10.75 -9.77 -1.51
C ILE A 19 -9.32 -9.27 -1.64
N ASP A 20 -8.48 -9.56 -0.65
CA ASP A 20 -7.05 -9.25 -0.69
C ASP A 20 -6.32 -10.51 -1.19
N ASN A 21 -5.72 -10.44 -2.37
CA ASN A 21 -5.12 -11.61 -3.01
C ASN A 21 -3.61 -11.41 -3.19
N ILE A 22 -2.84 -12.44 -2.85
CA ILE A 22 -1.42 -12.51 -3.18
C ILE A 22 -1.25 -13.65 -4.19
N PHE A 23 -0.70 -13.35 -5.36
CA PHE A 23 -0.37 -14.35 -6.37
C PHE A 23 1.13 -14.53 -6.41
N ILE A 24 1.58 -15.79 -6.42
CA ILE A 24 2.99 -16.14 -6.55
C ILE A 24 3.17 -17.10 -7.71
N THR A 25 4.33 -16.99 -8.35
CA THR A 25 4.76 -17.85 -9.45
C THR A 25 5.96 -18.73 -9.07
N THR A 26 6.28 -18.82 -7.77
CA THR A 26 7.39 -19.63 -7.26
C THR A 26 6.93 -21.03 -6.91
N THR A 27 7.83 -22.00 -7.06
CA THR A 27 7.67 -23.39 -6.59
C THR A 27 8.24 -23.61 -5.19
N ALA A 28 8.78 -22.56 -4.56
CA ALA A 28 9.32 -22.65 -3.21
C ALA A 28 8.19 -22.85 -2.19
N ASP A 29 8.43 -23.73 -1.21
CA ASP A 29 7.50 -23.94 -0.11
C ASP A 29 7.32 -22.65 0.68
N TYR A 30 6.06 -22.35 1.00
CA TYR A 30 5.69 -21.15 1.76
C TYR A 30 4.68 -21.48 2.86
N ALA A 31 4.72 -20.68 3.91
CA ALA A 31 3.70 -20.65 4.94
C ALA A 31 2.84 -19.39 4.80
N THR A 32 1.55 -19.55 5.09
CA THR A 32 0.53 -18.49 5.10
C THR A 32 -0.01 -18.29 6.50
N LYS A 33 -0.28 -17.04 6.84
CA LYS A 33 -1.03 -16.71 8.06
C LYS A 33 -1.87 -15.47 7.84
N ILE A 34 -3.12 -15.50 8.31
CA ILE A 34 -3.95 -14.30 8.46
C ILE A 34 -3.90 -13.83 9.91
N VAL A 35 -3.72 -12.53 10.12
CA VAL A 35 -3.56 -11.91 11.44
C VAL A 35 -4.59 -10.79 11.57
N PRO A 36 -5.50 -10.85 12.56
CA PRO A 36 -6.40 -9.73 12.85
C PRO A 36 -5.62 -8.47 13.19
N THR A 37 -6.06 -7.32 12.66
CA THR A 37 -5.46 -6.02 12.99
C THR A 37 -6.49 -5.14 13.69
N ALA A 38 -6.13 -4.63 14.87
CA ALA A 38 -7.11 -4.02 15.78
C ALA A 38 -7.76 -2.71 15.32
N PRO A 39 -7.24 -1.94 14.33
CA PRO A 39 -8.01 -0.81 13.80
C PRO A 39 -8.69 -1.06 12.44
N SER A 40 -8.46 -2.19 11.77
CA SER A 40 -8.94 -2.42 10.39
C SER A 40 -9.92 -3.59 10.32
N ASP A 41 -10.92 -3.48 9.45
CA ASP A 41 -11.76 -4.61 9.04
C ASP A 41 -11.03 -5.54 8.06
N HIS A 42 -9.90 -5.10 7.49
CA HIS A 42 -8.97 -5.97 6.76
C HIS A 42 -8.00 -6.66 7.72
N LEU A 43 -7.84 -7.97 7.51
CA LEU A 43 -6.89 -8.81 8.20
C LEU A 43 -5.54 -8.76 7.48
N ARG A 44 -4.46 -8.71 8.25
CA ARG A 44 -3.10 -8.72 7.70
C ARG A 44 -2.77 -10.11 7.19
N GLN A 45 -2.42 -10.20 5.92
CA GLN A 45 -1.87 -11.39 5.31
C GLN A 45 -0.35 -11.45 5.51
N VAL A 46 0.15 -12.59 5.98
CA VAL A 46 1.57 -12.85 6.16
C VAL A 46 1.97 -14.05 5.33
N LYS A 47 3.03 -13.86 4.55
CA LYS A 47 3.71 -14.91 3.79
C LYS A 47 5.13 -15.03 4.30
N ALA A 48 5.52 -16.25 4.64
CA ALA A 48 6.89 -16.58 5.01
C ALA A 48 7.39 -17.67 4.07
N PHE A 49 8.53 -17.42 3.43
CA PHE A 49 9.26 -18.41 2.66
C PHE A 49 10.29 -19.05 3.56
N ASP A 50 10.48 -20.37 3.46
CA ASP A 50 11.55 -21.03 4.20
C ASP A 50 12.90 -20.58 3.63
N ALA A 51 13.70 -19.89 4.44
CA ALA A 51 15.02 -19.40 4.07
C ALA A 51 16.00 -20.53 3.70
N SER A 52 15.69 -21.78 4.03
CA SER A 52 16.50 -22.96 3.68
C SER A 52 16.28 -23.45 2.24
N SER A 53 15.18 -23.06 1.59
CA SER A 53 14.87 -23.39 0.18
C SER A 53 15.51 -22.41 -0.80
N GLY A 54 16.84 -22.28 -0.69
CA GLY A 54 17.61 -21.17 -1.24
C GLY A 54 17.48 -20.89 -2.74
N ASN A 55 17.60 -19.60 -3.08
CA ASN A 55 18.45 -19.19 -4.19
C ASN A 55 18.99 -17.78 -3.87
N SER A 56 20.28 -17.67 -3.59
CA SER A 56 21.01 -16.42 -3.31
C SER A 56 21.14 -15.49 -4.51
N ASN A 57 20.34 -15.70 -5.57
CA ASN A 57 20.50 -15.07 -6.88
C ASN A 57 19.32 -14.18 -7.33
N THR A 58 18.38 -13.81 -6.46
CA THR A 58 17.28 -12.88 -6.81
C THR A 58 17.39 -11.48 -6.21
N SER A 59 18.58 -11.05 -5.73
CA SER A 59 18.77 -9.69 -5.21
C SER A 59 18.87 -8.58 -6.27
N HIS A 60 18.65 -8.90 -7.56
CA HIS A 60 18.74 -7.93 -8.66
C HIS A 60 17.40 -7.33 -9.11
N GLN A 61 16.40 -7.23 -8.24
CA GLN A 61 15.17 -6.50 -8.59
C GLN A 61 14.77 -5.49 -7.51
N TYR A 62 14.68 -4.24 -7.96
CA TYR A 62 14.23 -3.03 -7.28
C TYR A 62 15.26 -2.33 -6.37
N LYS A 63 16.25 -1.71 -7.03
CA LYS A 63 17.03 -0.59 -6.50
C LYS A 63 16.22 0.72 -6.44
N TYR A 64 14.89 0.63 -6.25
CA TYR A 64 14.09 1.77 -5.84
C TYR A 64 14.00 1.69 -4.33
N TYR A 65 14.91 2.39 -3.65
CA TYR A 65 14.63 2.78 -2.28
C TYR A 65 13.33 3.58 -2.31
N GLN A 66 12.20 2.95 -1.97
CA GLN A 66 11.03 3.69 -1.58
C GLN A 66 11.43 4.40 -0.28
N GLU A 67 11.71 5.70 -0.38
CA GLU A 67 11.98 6.51 0.80
C GLU A 67 10.84 6.29 1.79
N ARG A 68 11.18 5.76 2.97
CA ARG A 68 10.18 5.50 4.00
C ARG A 68 9.55 6.83 4.36
N ARG A 69 8.26 7.00 4.07
CA ARG A 69 7.52 8.21 4.45
C ARG A 69 7.62 8.37 5.96
N LEU A 70 8.09 9.53 6.39
CA LEU A 70 8.18 9.86 7.80
C LEU A 70 6.89 10.56 8.21
N PHE A 71 6.09 9.91 9.04
CA PHE A 71 4.89 10.49 9.63
C PHE A 71 5.24 11.25 10.91
N THR A 72 6.07 12.27 10.77
CA THR A 72 6.37 13.18 11.88
C THR A 72 5.17 14.09 12.13
N ASP A 73 5.00 14.60 13.35
CA ASP A 73 3.93 15.55 13.68
C ASP A 73 3.92 16.75 12.74
N LYS A 74 5.11 17.22 12.32
CA LYS A 74 5.27 18.26 11.30
C LYS A 74 4.64 17.87 9.96
N ASN A 75 4.93 16.67 9.45
CA ASN A 75 4.40 16.22 8.16
C ASN A 75 2.89 15.95 8.23
N LEU A 76 2.39 15.51 9.40
CA LEU A 76 0.96 15.36 9.64
C LEU A 76 0.26 16.72 9.64
N GLN A 77 0.80 17.74 10.31
CA GLN A 77 0.25 19.11 10.28
C GLN A 77 0.26 19.70 8.86
N LEU A 78 1.33 19.48 8.09
CA LEU A 78 1.40 19.91 6.69
C LEU A 78 0.34 19.20 5.83
N MET A 79 0.10 17.91 6.08
CA MET A 79 -0.95 17.15 5.40
C MET A 79 -2.34 17.69 5.76
N GLU A 80 -2.61 17.96 7.03
CA GLU A 80 -3.88 18.55 7.49
C GLU A 80 -4.12 19.92 6.86
N GLN A 81 -3.08 20.75 6.78
CA GLN A 81 -3.15 22.04 6.10
C GLN A 81 -3.42 21.88 4.60
N GLU A 82 -2.71 20.97 3.92
CA GLU A 82 -2.90 20.73 2.48
C GLU A 82 -4.32 20.22 2.19
N LEU A 83 -4.83 19.29 3.00
CA LEU A 83 -6.18 18.76 2.87
C LEU A 83 -7.26 19.82 3.10
N SER A 84 -7.06 20.72 4.06
CA SER A 84 -8.05 21.74 4.44
C SER A 84 -8.07 22.97 3.51
N THR A 85 -6.96 23.25 2.82
CA THR A 85 -6.81 24.44 1.97
C THR A 85 -6.89 24.14 0.48
N THR A 86 -6.75 22.88 0.07
CA THR A 86 -6.87 22.47 -1.34
C THR A 86 -8.34 22.47 -1.78
N ASP A 87 -8.60 23.04 -2.96
CA ASP A 87 -9.88 22.88 -3.65
C ASP A 87 -9.95 21.50 -4.30
N TRP A 88 -10.86 20.66 -3.81
CA TRP A 88 -11.05 19.28 -4.28
C TRP A 88 -12.10 19.14 -5.38
N SER A 89 -12.69 20.25 -5.84
CA SER A 89 -13.76 20.22 -6.85
C SER A 89 -13.31 19.52 -8.13
N LEU A 90 -12.03 19.68 -8.52
CA LEU A 90 -11.47 18.98 -9.69
C LEU A 90 -11.49 17.45 -9.54
N CYS A 91 -11.27 16.91 -8.33
CA CYS A 91 -11.37 15.46 -8.10
C CYS A 91 -12.81 14.96 -8.21
N LEU A 92 -13.77 15.77 -7.77
CA LEU A 92 -15.18 15.40 -7.67
C LEU A 92 -15.93 15.58 -8.99
N GLU A 93 -15.57 16.60 -9.77
CA GLU A 93 -16.29 17.03 -10.96
C GLU A 93 -15.66 16.49 -12.25
N SER A 94 -14.41 16.03 -12.21
CA SER A 94 -13.76 15.48 -13.40
C SER A 94 -14.42 14.17 -13.85
N SER A 95 -14.77 14.11 -15.13
CA SER A 95 -15.25 12.89 -15.79
C SER A 95 -14.11 11.92 -16.14
N ASP A 96 -12.85 12.37 -16.12
CA ASP A 96 -11.68 11.53 -16.35
C ASP A 96 -11.06 11.11 -15.01
N ILE A 97 -11.10 9.81 -14.73
CA ILE A 97 -10.55 9.20 -13.52
C ILE A 97 -9.05 9.43 -13.37
N ASN A 98 -8.30 9.51 -14.47
CA ASN A 98 -6.87 9.74 -14.42
C ASN A 98 -6.57 11.16 -13.96
N VAL A 99 -7.40 12.13 -14.33
CA VAL A 99 -7.26 13.52 -13.88
C VAL A 99 -7.49 13.62 -12.38
N SER A 100 -8.57 13.02 -11.86
CA SER A 100 -8.84 12.99 -10.42
C SER A 100 -7.73 12.27 -9.63
N TYR A 101 -7.29 11.10 -10.10
CA TYR A 101 -6.22 10.34 -9.46
C TYR A 101 -4.90 11.12 -9.45
N ASN A 102 -4.49 11.66 -10.60
CA ASN A 102 -3.21 12.37 -10.71
C ASN A 102 -3.21 13.67 -9.90
N TYR A 103 -4.34 14.38 -9.83
CA TYR A 103 -4.48 15.57 -9.01
C TYR A 103 -4.35 15.22 -7.52
N HIS A 104 -5.15 14.27 -7.03
CA HIS A 104 -5.06 13.82 -5.64
C HIS A 104 -3.66 13.31 -5.29
N HIS A 105 -3.10 12.45 -6.14
CA HIS A 105 -1.77 11.89 -5.92
C HIS A 105 -0.70 12.98 -5.86
N HIS A 106 -0.71 13.98 -6.74
CA HIS A 106 0.24 15.09 -6.66
C HIS A 106 0.15 15.87 -5.35
N ARG A 107 -1.06 16.28 -4.93
CA ARG A 107 -1.26 17.07 -3.70
C ARG A 107 -0.77 16.30 -2.47
N VAL A 108 -1.10 15.01 -2.37
CA VAL A 108 -0.66 14.16 -1.26
C VAL A 108 0.85 13.92 -1.29
N MET A 109 1.43 13.70 -2.46
CA MET A 109 2.86 13.38 -2.57
C MET A 109 3.75 14.60 -2.35
N ASP A 110 3.31 15.80 -2.69
CA ASP A 110 4.04 17.06 -2.43
C ASP A 110 4.30 17.29 -0.93
N VAL A 111 3.44 16.76 -0.04
CA VAL A 111 3.63 16.84 1.42
C VAL A 111 4.70 15.88 1.92
N PHE A 112 4.75 14.66 1.37
CA PHE A 112 5.62 13.59 1.86
C PHE A 112 6.93 13.43 1.08
N SER A 113 7.07 14.12 -0.06
CA SER A 113 8.28 14.17 -0.85
C SER A 113 8.76 15.61 -0.89
N PRO A 114 9.72 15.99 -0.01
CA PRO A 114 10.36 17.30 -0.14
C PRO A 114 10.88 17.39 -1.57
N ARG A 115 10.46 18.41 -2.32
CA ARG A 115 11.06 18.71 -3.63
C ARG A 115 12.56 18.68 -3.41
N ARG A 116 13.26 17.74 -4.06
CA ARG A 116 14.72 17.76 -4.10
C ARG A 116 15.05 19.15 -4.63
N GLY A 117 15.59 20.01 -3.77
CA GLY A 117 16.04 21.32 -4.18
C GLY A 117 16.96 21.12 -5.37
N SER A 118 16.62 21.77 -6.48
CA SER A 118 17.56 21.99 -7.56
C SER A 118 18.79 22.68 -6.98
N GLN A 119 19.83 21.89 -6.70
CA GLN A 119 21.20 22.37 -6.65
C GLN A 119 21.75 22.42 -8.07
#